data_AF-A0AAV2HWM2-F1
#
_entry.id   AF-A0AAV2HWM2-F1
#
_cell.length_a   1.000
_cell.length_b   1.000
_cell.length_c   1.000
_cell.angle_alpha   90.00
_cell.angle_beta   90.00
_cell.angle_gamma   90.00
#
_symmetry.space_group_name_H-M   'P 1'
#
loop_
_entity.id
_entity.type
_entity.pdbx_description
1 polymer ?
#
loop_
_entity_poly.entity_id
_entity_poly.type
_entity_poly.pdbx_seq_one_letter_code
_entity_poly.pdbx_strand_id
1 'polypeptide(L)'
;ELPSGLGGGWASVIRDIINRLLIIIRNRAAESQTWLSPSYEEEAVLTCLGTLHNVVTNGLTICPDEMVNYIQQIVDAVASIAEKSSSISQKSVLLLTDVIKSGVDCPELKQVLGKLNPLPPTPGLETVKLLVDRLSGPGNDTLENQFKSFLEVCVFMADVQSQGLALRLKKLTTYIINNQKELKSMAASDTGLTCLRKVIDELVKLVTSPCSQVMSAAAACLGAIGPLDLQCLSLPHSPEGASYAMAIQAYRGHKFEKYCWVFHALDSCLMEQNLKIVKMAGHILQTILATPLGEHFEADYSKRLKDKSFLFYYLHPFKRTNTVKGNMGPPTNTTIKLKDDFSAIDSAELWLGSQTNFSHKDWIQDLTSELLKAGLIQDEIMNKIQPMCA
;
A
#
# COMPACT_ATOMS: atom_id res chain seq x y z
N GLU A 1 -9.11 14.15 -21.20
CA GLU A 1 -10.01 12.97 -21.37
C GLU A 1 -10.12 12.07 -20.13
N LEU A 2 -9.30 12.19 -19.09
CA LEU A 2 -9.28 11.22 -17.98
C LEU A 2 -10.66 10.98 -17.30
N PRO A 3 -11.42 12.00 -16.84
CA PRO A 3 -12.68 11.73 -16.13
C PRO A 3 -13.80 11.21 -17.05
N SER A 4 -13.77 11.54 -18.35
CA SER A 4 -14.88 11.36 -19.29
C SER A 4 -14.63 10.34 -20.42
N GLY A 5 -13.37 10.00 -20.72
CA GLY A 5 -12.98 9.21 -21.91
C GLY A 5 -12.61 7.76 -21.63
N LEU A 6 -12.20 7.42 -20.39
CA LEU A 6 -11.74 6.06 -20.04
C LEU A 6 -12.81 5.19 -19.36
N GLY A 7 -14.09 5.55 -19.50
CA GLY A 7 -15.21 4.73 -19.04
C GLY A 7 -15.18 4.35 -17.56
N GLY A 8 -14.58 5.18 -16.69
CA GLY A 8 -14.44 4.90 -15.26
C GLY A 8 -13.12 4.23 -14.82
N GLY A 9 -12.27 3.80 -15.75
CA GLY A 9 -10.97 3.16 -15.45
C GLY A 9 -9.80 4.11 -15.22
N TRP A 10 -10.01 5.43 -15.31
CA TRP A 10 -8.93 6.43 -15.26
C TRP A 10 -8.13 6.42 -13.96
N ALA A 11 -8.78 6.20 -12.81
CA ALA A 11 -8.12 6.17 -11.51
C ALA A 11 -7.13 5.00 -11.43
N SER A 12 -7.47 3.85 -12.02
CA SER A 12 -6.54 2.71 -12.12
C SER A 12 -5.33 3.02 -12.99
N VAL A 13 -5.51 3.77 -14.08
CA VAL A 13 -4.41 4.16 -14.97
C VAL A 13 -3.43 5.09 -14.25
N ILE A 14 -3.95 6.10 -13.56
CA ILE A 14 -3.13 7.02 -12.76
C ILE A 14 -2.39 6.25 -11.66
N ARG A 15 -3.10 5.39 -10.92
CA ARG A 15 -2.53 4.57 -9.86
C ARG A 15 -1.39 3.68 -10.36
N ASP A 16 -1.58 2.96 -11.47
CA ASP A 16 -0.54 2.10 -12.03
C ASP A 16 0.66 2.91 -12.53
N ILE A 17 0.44 3.99 -13.29
CA ILE A 17 1.55 4.84 -13.78
C ILE A 17 2.37 5.37 -12.61
N ILE A 18 1.72 5.98 -11.60
CA ILE A 18 2.42 6.51 -10.43
C ILE A 18 3.16 5.38 -9.71
N ASN A 19 2.51 4.26 -9.43
CA ASN A 19 3.13 3.16 -8.72
C ASN A 19 4.37 2.61 -9.44
N ARG A 20 4.29 2.40 -10.75
CA ARG A 20 5.42 1.90 -11.56
C ARG A 20 6.59 2.88 -11.56
N LEU A 21 6.32 4.17 -11.72
CA LEU A 21 7.36 5.20 -11.66
C LEU A 21 8.02 5.25 -10.28
N LEU A 22 7.23 5.16 -9.21
CA LEU A 22 7.74 5.16 -7.84
C LEU A 22 8.57 3.91 -7.54
N ILE A 23 8.18 2.73 -8.03
CA ILE A 23 8.98 1.49 -7.90
C ILE A 23 10.34 1.67 -8.55
N ILE A 24 10.40 2.22 -9.78
CA ILE A 24 11.67 2.46 -10.48
C ILE A 24 12.54 3.44 -9.68
N ILE A 25 11.99 4.58 -9.26
CA ILE A 25 12.72 5.60 -8.50
C ILE A 25 13.27 5.03 -7.20
N ARG A 26 12.45 4.30 -6.42
CA ARG A 26 12.85 3.72 -5.12
C ARG A 26 13.92 2.66 -5.27
N ASN A 27 13.80 1.77 -6.25
CA ASN A 27 14.79 0.73 -6.49
C ASN A 27 16.16 1.35 -6.83
N ARG A 28 16.16 2.44 -7.59
CA ARG A 28 17.39 3.20 -7.90
C ARG A 28 17.92 3.98 -6.70
N ALA A 29 17.05 4.50 -5.84
CA ALA A 29 17.46 5.20 -4.62
C ALA A 29 18.19 4.28 -3.64
N ALA A 30 17.78 3.00 -3.58
CA ALA A 30 18.38 1.99 -2.72
C ALA A 30 19.84 1.63 -3.09
N GLU A 31 20.27 1.91 -4.32
CA GLU A 31 21.65 1.65 -4.76
C GLU A 31 22.61 2.54 -3.98
N SER A 32 23.76 2.05 -3.50
CA SER A 32 24.66 2.86 -2.66
C SER A 32 25.55 3.83 -3.45
N GLN A 33 25.60 3.71 -4.78
CA GLN A 33 26.53 4.47 -5.62
C GLN A 33 25.92 5.81 -6.05
N THR A 34 26.77 6.85 -6.11
CA THR A 34 26.50 8.08 -6.87
C THR A 34 26.78 7.81 -8.34
N TRP A 35 25.98 8.39 -9.22
CA TRP A 35 26.12 8.13 -10.65
C TRP A 35 27.05 9.14 -11.32
N LEU A 36 27.87 8.65 -12.24
CA LEU A 36 28.59 9.51 -13.17
C LEU A 36 27.59 10.07 -14.18
N SER A 37 27.70 11.36 -14.48
CA SER A 37 26.84 12.04 -15.45
C SER A 37 27.60 12.29 -16.75
N PRO A 38 27.05 11.93 -17.93
CA PRO A 38 25.78 11.22 -18.15
C PRO A 38 25.90 9.69 -17.98
N SER A 39 24.84 9.03 -17.53
CA SER A 39 24.70 7.56 -17.50
C SER A 39 23.29 7.11 -17.90
N TYR A 40 23.16 5.83 -18.29
CA TYR A 40 21.88 5.23 -18.63
C TYR A 40 20.91 5.25 -17.44
N GLU A 41 21.41 4.99 -16.24
CA GLU A 41 20.66 5.03 -14.99
C GLU A 41 20.12 6.43 -14.70
N GLU A 42 20.96 7.46 -14.91
CA GLU A 42 20.55 8.85 -14.77
C GLU A 42 19.44 9.21 -15.77
N GLU A 43 19.60 8.86 -17.04
CA GLU A 43 18.61 9.15 -18.08
C GLU A 43 17.26 8.47 -17.82
N ALA A 44 17.28 7.21 -17.38
CA ALA A 44 16.08 6.47 -17.01
C ALA A 44 15.34 7.15 -15.84
N VAL A 45 16.06 7.58 -14.80
CA VAL A 45 15.45 8.30 -13.66
C VAL A 45 14.94 9.67 -14.07
N LEU A 46 15.69 10.42 -14.88
CA LEU A 46 15.25 11.73 -15.37
C LEU A 46 13.96 11.62 -16.20
N THR A 47 13.85 10.56 -17.01
CA THR A 47 12.62 10.26 -17.76
C THR A 47 11.47 9.94 -16.81
N CYS A 48 11.71 9.12 -15.79
CA CYS A 48 10.70 8.79 -14.78
C CYS A 48 10.22 10.03 -14.01
N LEU A 49 11.16 10.88 -13.56
CA LEU A 49 10.85 12.15 -12.90
C LEU A 49 10.12 13.12 -13.82
N GLY A 50 10.48 13.17 -15.11
CA GLY A 50 9.77 13.96 -16.12
C GLY A 50 8.33 13.51 -16.31
N THR A 51 8.10 12.22 -16.50
CA THR A 51 6.76 11.65 -16.62
C THR A 51 5.96 11.85 -15.33
N LEU A 52 6.56 11.59 -14.17
CA LEU A 52 5.90 11.78 -12.88
C LEU A 52 5.51 13.25 -12.66
N HIS A 53 6.40 14.19 -12.97
CA HIS A 53 6.12 15.63 -12.88
C HIS A 53 4.92 16.02 -13.74
N ASN A 54 4.84 15.52 -14.98
CA ASN A 54 3.72 15.78 -15.87
C ASN A 54 2.41 15.14 -15.36
N VAL A 55 2.45 13.89 -14.92
CA VAL A 55 1.27 13.19 -14.37
C VAL A 55 0.75 13.91 -13.14
N VAL A 56 1.64 14.34 -12.24
CA VAL A 56 1.25 14.98 -10.98
C VAL A 56 0.69 16.38 -11.21
N THR A 57 1.35 17.22 -12.01
CA THR A 57 0.89 18.61 -12.26
C THR A 57 -0.45 18.64 -13.01
N ASN A 58 -0.61 17.80 -14.03
CA ASN A 58 -1.89 17.67 -14.74
C ASN A 58 -2.95 16.98 -13.87
N GLY A 59 -2.58 15.93 -13.13
CA GLY A 59 -3.48 15.21 -12.24
C GLY A 59 -4.04 16.10 -11.14
N LEU A 60 -3.24 16.96 -10.53
CA LEU A 60 -3.70 17.90 -9.51
C LEU A 60 -4.69 18.92 -10.05
N THR A 61 -4.64 19.21 -11.36
CA THR A 61 -5.59 20.11 -12.03
C THR A 61 -6.89 19.38 -12.41
N ILE A 62 -6.82 18.09 -12.76
CA ILE A 62 -7.95 17.33 -13.33
C ILE A 62 -8.70 16.52 -12.26
N CYS A 63 -7.98 15.92 -11.31
CA CYS A 63 -8.48 14.99 -10.31
C CYS A 63 -7.70 15.12 -8.98
N PRO A 64 -7.77 16.29 -8.32
CA PRO A 64 -7.03 16.55 -7.08
C PRO A 64 -7.33 15.50 -6.00
N ASP A 65 -8.60 15.11 -5.83
CA ASP A 65 -9.05 14.14 -4.82
C ASP A 65 -8.38 12.76 -4.92
N GLU A 66 -8.03 12.34 -6.14
CA GLU A 66 -7.30 11.09 -6.37
C GLU A 66 -5.81 11.29 -6.17
N MET A 67 -5.27 12.43 -6.64
CA MET A 67 -3.84 12.70 -6.59
C MET A 67 -3.29 12.85 -5.18
N VAL A 68 -4.08 13.42 -4.25
CA VAL A 68 -3.67 13.62 -2.86
C VAL A 68 -3.27 12.31 -2.17
N ASN A 69 -3.81 11.17 -2.60
CA ASN A 69 -3.49 9.84 -2.07
C ASN A 69 -2.03 9.43 -2.32
N TYR A 70 -1.37 10.02 -3.33
CA TYR A 70 -0.01 9.65 -3.74
C TYR A 70 1.07 10.64 -3.29
N ILE A 71 0.69 11.83 -2.82
CA ILE A 71 1.64 12.94 -2.59
C ILE A 71 2.72 12.58 -1.57
N GLN A 72 2.35 11.96 -0.45
CA GLN A 72 3.31 11.52 0.56
C GLN A 72 4.36 10.57 -0.04
N GLN A 73 3.90 9.60 -0.83
CA GLN A 73 4.74 8.59 -1.47
C GLN A 73 5.64 9.17 -2.56
N ILE A 74 5.14 10.15 -3.31
CA ILE A 74 5.88 10.88 -4.34
C ILE A 74 6.99 11.71 -3.70
N VAL A 75 6.64 12.49 -2.68
CA VAL A 75 7.60 13.37 -1.98
C VAL A 75 8.73 12.55 -1.39
N ASP A 76 8.43 11.45 -0.70
CA ASP A 76 9.45 10.59 -0.10
C ASP A 76 10.35 9.92 -1.15
N ALA A 77 9.77 9.39 -2.25
CA ALA A 77 10.55 8.74 -3.31
C ALA A 77 11.45 9.73 -4.05
N VAL A 78 10.92 10.90 -4.44
CA VAL A 78 11.69 11.92 -5.15
C VAL A 78 12.78 12.51 -4.26
N ALA A 79 12.51 12.71 -2.97
CA ALA A 79 13.54 13.15 -2.03
C ALA A 79 14.68 12.13 -1.89
N SER A 80 14.36 10.83 -1.92
CA SER A 80 15.37 9.76 -1.75
C SER A 80 16.36 9.63 -2.91
N ILE A 81 16.00 10.07 -4.12
CA ILE A 81 16.85 9.97 -5.31
C ILE A 81 17.63 11.26 -5.61
N ALA A 82 17.30 12.37 -4.96
CA ALA A 82 17.81 13.69 -5.32
C ALA A 82 19.34 13.83 -5.25
N GLU A 83 20.01 13.09 -4.35
CA GLU A 83 21.48 13.13 -4.21
C GLU A 83 22.26 12.33 -5.25
N LYS A 84 21.58 11.59 -6.15
CA LYS A 84 22.28 10.71 -7.11
C LYS A 84 23.07 11.44 -8.17
N SER A 85 22.60 12.60 -8.62
CA SER A 85 23.29 13.48 -9.56
C SER A 85 22.75 14.91 -9.50
N SER A 86 23.51 15.87 -10.02
CA SER A 86 23.05 17.27 -10.11
C SER A 86 21.79 17.41 -10.96
N SER A 87 21.70 16.71 -12.09
CA SER A 87 20.54 16.77 -13.00
C SER A 87 19.29 16.22 -12.32
N ILE A 88 19.43 15.10 -11.59
CA ILE A 88 18.35 14.49 -10.83
C ILE A 88 17.91 15.41 -9.70
N SER A 89 18.85 16.03 -8.97
CA SER A 89 18.56 17.02 -7.94
C SER A 89 17.73 18.17 -8.52
N GLN A 90 18.14 18.76 -9.65
CA GLN A 90 17.41 19.87 -10.28
C GLN A 90 15.98 19.47 -10.67
N LYS A 91 15.80 18.30 -11.30
CA LYS A 91 14.47 17.81 -11.69
C LYS A 91 13.60 17.49 -10.47
N SER A 92 14.19 16.95 -9.41
CA SER A 92 13.52 16.66 -8.13
C SER A 92 13.04 17.94 -7.45
N VAL A 93 13.90 18.97 -7.38
CA VAL A 93 13.54 20.29 -6.84
C VAL A 93 12.38 20.90 -7.61
N LEU A 94 12.43 20.87 -8.94
CA LEU A 94 11.37 21.40 -9.79
C LEU A 94 10.02 20.70 -9.49
N LEU A 95 10.01 19.37 -9.53
CA LEU A 95 8.80 18.58 -9.26
C LEU A 95 8.23 18.89 -7.88
N LEU A 96 9.05 18.81 -6.83
CA LEU A 96 8.59 19.02 -5.46
C LEU A 96 8.12 20.46 -5.22
N THR A 97 8.80 21.44 -5.80
CA THR A 97 8.40 22.85 -5.69
C THR A 97 7.05 23.09 -6.35
N ASP A 98 6.82 22.52 -7.53
CA ASP A 98 5.55 22.68 -8.24
C ASP A 98 4.41 22.00 -7.48
N VAL A 99 4.62 20.78 -6.96
CA VAL A 99 3.64 20.10 -6.09
C VAL A 99 3.27 20.95 -4.89
N ILE A 100 4.26 21.51 -4.19
CA ILE A 100 4.01 22.35 -3.02
C ILE A 100 3.24 23.62 -3.40
N LYS A 101 3.60 24.27 -4.51
CA LYS A 101 2.93 25.48 -4.98
C LYS A 101 1.49 25.23 -5.43
N SER A 102 1.22 24.09 -6.07
CA SER A 102 -0.15 23.69 -6.44
C SER A 102 -1.05 23.52 -5.22
N GLY A 103 -0.50 23.32 -4.01
CA GLY A 103 -1.26 23.25 -2.77
C GLY A 103 -1.82 24.58 -2.27
N VAL A 104 -1.44 25.71 -2.88
CA VAL A 104 -2.04 27.02 -2.54
C VAL A 104 -3.50 27.08 -2.99
N ASP A 105 -3.82 26.48 -4.13
CA ASP A 105 -5.13 26.58 -4.77
C ASP A 105 -6.00 25.31 -4.57
N CYS A 106 -5.47 24.26 -3.96
CA CYS A 106 -6.16 22.98 -3.70
C CYS A 106 -6.26 22.69 -2.19
N PRO A 107 -7.45 22.79 -1.58
CA PRO A 107 -7.63 22.61 -0.14
C PRO A 107 -7.32 21.18 0.33
N GLU A 108 -7.63 20.17 -0.48
CA GLU A 108 -7.33 18.76 -0.21
C GLU A 108 -5.81 18.56 -0.13
N LEU A 109 -5.07 19.13 -1.09
CA LEU A 109 -3.62 19.08 -1.11
C LEU A 109 -3.00 19.82 0.08
N LYS A 110 -3.55 20.99 0.46
CA LYS A 110 -3.07 21.74 1.63
C LYS A 110 -3.11 20.90 2.91
N GLN A 111 -4.15 20.09 3.11
CA GLN A 111 -4.26 19.21 4.26
C GLN A 111 -3.16 18.13 4.26
N VAL A 112 -2.87 17.53 3.10
CA VAL A 112 -1.82 16.52 2.97
C VAL A 112 -0.43 17.13 3.10
N LEU A 113 -0.19 18.31 2.52
CA LEU A 113 1.09 19.02 2.60
C LEU A 113 1.48 19.36 4.03
N GLY A 114 0.54 19.77 4.88
CA GLY A 114 0.78 20.05 6.30
C GLY A 114 1.10 18.81 7.14
N LYS A 115 0.86 17.62 6.57
CA LYS A 115 1.10 16.32 7.22
C LYS A 115 2.26 15.56 6.59
N LEU A 116 3.06 16.18 5.72
CA LEU A 116 4.17 15.51 5.05
C LEU A 116 5.22 15.00 6.04
N ASN A 117 5.88 13.90 5.69
CA ASN A 117 7.12 13.53 6.38
C ASN A 117 8.17 14.64 6.28
N PRO A 118 8.98 14.85 7.33
CA PRO A 118 10.11 15.76 7.28
C PRO A 118 11.06 15.36 6.14
N LEU A 119 11.47 16.32 5.32
CA LEU A 119 12.46 16.03 4.28
C LEU A 119 13.85 15.79 4.88
N PRO A 120 14.57 14.76 4.40
CA PRO A 120 15.96 14.54 4.80
C PRO A 120 16.84 15.74 4.43
N PRO A 121 17.96 15.95 5.15
CA PRO A 121 18.93 16.99 4.84
C PRO A 121 19.76 16.58 3.61
N THR A 122 19.09 16.41 2.47
CA THR A 122 19.70 16.02 1.19
C THR A 122 20.26 17.24 0.48
N PRO A 123 21.54 17.23 0.06
CA PRO A 123 22.11 18.33 -0.72
C PRO A 123 21.27 18.63 -1.96
N GLY A 124 20.97 19.91 -2.19
CA GLY A 124 20.16 20.37 -3.32
C GLY A 124 18.65 20.47 -3.03
N LEU A 125 18.15 19.92 -1.93
CA LEU A 125 16.74 20.03 -1.52
C LEU A 125 16.48 21.12 -0.45
N GLU A 126 17.47 21.96 -0.12
CA GLU A 126 17.39 22.91 0.98
C GLU A 126 16.20 23.86 0.84
N THR A 127 15.98 24.39 -0.37
CA THR A 127 14.86 25.29 -0.66
C THR A 127 13.51 24.60 -0.48
N VAL A 128 13.39 23.35 -0.95
CA VAL A 128 12.15 22.56 -0.83
C VAL A 128 11.86 22.24 0.63
N LYS A 129 12.89 21.86 1.39
CA LYS A 129 12.79 21.63 2.83
C LYS A 129 12.25 22.85 3.57
N LEU A 130 12.78 24.04 3.29
CA LEU A 130 12.26 25.28 3.88
C LEU A 130 10.80 25.58 3.50
N LEU A 131 10.32 25.11 2.35
CA LEU A 131 8.91 25.22 1.97
C LEU A 131 8.05 24.24 2.77
N VAL A 132 8.46 22.97 2.87
CA VAL A 132 7.74 21.94 3.65
C VAL A 132 7.70 22.29 5.14
N ASP A 133 8.80 22.76 5.70
CA ASP A 133 8.88 23.18 7.11
C ASP A 133 7.95 24.36 7.42
N ARG A 134 7.68 25.24 6.43
CA ARG A 134 6.69 26.33 6.58
C ARG A 134 5.23 25.87 6.51
N LEU A 135 4.97 24.73 5.86
CA LEU A 135 3.62 24.14 5.75
C LEU A 135 3.26 23.30 6.97
N SER A 136 4.28 22.73 7.61
CA SER A 136 4.15 22.09 8.92
C SER A 136 3.83 23.19 9.95
N GLY A 137 2.54 23.40 10.23
CA GLY A 137 2.08 24.44 11.15
C GLY A 137 2.67 24.33 12.57
N PRO A 138 2.32 25.26 13.49
CA PRO A 138 2.72 25.13 14.89
C PRO A 138 2.31 23.75 15.39
N GLY A 139 3.28 23.02 15.96
CA GLY A 139 3.17 21.58 16.19
C GLY A 139 1.91 21.18 16.95
N ASN A 140 1.40 19.98 16.70
CA ASN A 140 0.34 19.39 17.51
C ASN A 140 0.82 19.31 18.97
N ASP A 141 0.22 20.11 19.86
CA ASP A 141 0.74 20.36 21.21
C ASP A 141 0.66 19.15 22.18
N THR A 142 -0.04 18.08 21.80
CA THR A 142 -0.24 16.89 22.64
C THR A 142 0.32 15.62 22.00
N LEU A 143 0.82 14.70 22.82
CA LEU A 143 1.30 13.37 22.41
C LEU A 143 0.22 12.58 21.68
N GLU A 144 -1.04 12.69 22.11
CA GLU A 144 -2.15 12.02 21.43
C GLU A 144 -2.32 12.51 19.99
N ASN A 145 -2.17 13.81 19.75
CA ASN A 145 -2.26 14.38 18.41
C ASN A 145 -1.02 14.04 17.57
N GLN A 146 0.16 13.89 18.17
CA GLN A 146 1.35 13.37 17.50
C GLN A 146 1.15 11.91 17.06
N PHE A 147 0.57 11.07 17.92
CA PHE A 147 0.22 9.68 17.60
C PHE A 147 -0.83 9.58 16.51
N LYS A 148 -1.90 10.37 16.57
CA LYS A 148 -2.91 10.43 15.49
C LYS A 148 -2.27 10.84 14.16
N SER A 149 -1.43 11.88 14.18
CA SER A 149 -0.72 12.33 12.97
C SER A 149 0.25 11.28 12.41
N PHE A 150 0.91 10.51 13.28
CA PHE A 150 1.74 9.38 12.87
C PHE A 150 0.91 8.27 12.21
N LEU A 151 -0.20 7.88 12.84
CA LEU A 151 -1.08 6.82 12.32
C LEU A 151 -1.67 7.15 10.95
N GLU A 152 -2.03 8.41 10.70
CA GLU A 152 -2.53 8.85 9.38
C GLU A 152 -1.51 8.65 8.26
N VAL A 153 -0.21 8.74 8.55
CA VAL A 153 0.86 8.60 7.55
C VAL A 153 1.29 7.14 7.37
N CYS A 154 1.17 6.30 8.40
CA CYS A 154 1.60 4.89 8.34
C CYS A 154 0.75 4.02 7.41
N VAL A 155 -0.52 4.39 7.19
CA VAL A 155 -1.46 3.68 6.29
C VAL A 155 -0.87 3.43 4.89
N PHE A 156 0.14 4.20 4.47
CA PHE A 156 0.67 4.21 3.11
C PHE A 156 2.10 3.69 2.96
N MET A 157 2.80 3.24 4.02
CA MET A 157 4.27 3.21 3.99
C MET A 157 4.98 2.00 4.64
N ALA A 158 4.27 0.92 5.01
CA ALA A 158 4.91 -0.23 5.67
C ALA A 158 6.03 -0.86 4.82
N ASP A 159 5.86 -0.89 3.49
CA ASP A 159 6.78 -1.57 2.55
C ASP A 159 7.69 -0.62 1.75
N VAL A 160 7.73 0.66 2.12
CA VAL A 160 8.40 1.70 1.33
C VAL A 160 9.64 2.24 2.04
N GLN A 161 10.76 2.34 1.32
CA GLN A 161 11.92 3.08 1.81
C GLN A 161 11.56 4.57 2.00
N SER A 162 11.50 5.03 3.25
CA SER A 162 11.23 6.43 3.58
C SER A 162 12.17 6.95 4.66
N GLN A 163 13.15 7.75 4.24
CA GLN A 163 14.01 8.49 5.18
C GLN A 163 13.19 9.52 5.98
N GLY A 164 12.15 10.08 5.37
CA GLY A 164 11.26 11.03 6.02
C GLY A 164 10.48 10.40 7.18
N LEU A 165 9.99 9.17 7.01
CA LEU A 165 9.36 8.41 8.10
C LEU A 165 10.34 8.17 9.24
N ALA A 166 11.59 7.79 8.94
CA ALA A 166 12.60 7.59 9.97
C ALA A 166 12.87 8.88 10.76
N LEU A 167 12.87 10.05 10.11
CA LEU A 167 13.00 11.35 10.78
C LEU A 167 11.78 11.70 11.62
N ARG A 168 10.56 11.41 11.14
CA ARG A 168 9.33 11.57 11.91
C ARG A 168 9.36 10.72 13.18
N LEU A 169 9.74 9.45 13.06
CA LEU A 169 9.88 8.52 14.20
C LEU A 169 10.93 9.00 15.20
N LYS A 170 12.08 9.51 14.74
CA LYS A 170 13.08 10.12 15.62
C LYS A 170 12.53 11.33 16.38
N LYS A 171 11.80 12.22 15.71
CA LYS A 171 11.13 13.36 16.36
C LYS A 171 10.09 12.87 17.39
N LEU A 172 9.30 11.85 17.03
CA LEU A 172 8.31 11.25 17.91
C LEU A 172 8.95 10.61 19.15
N THR A 173 10.07 9.90 18.99
CA THR A 173 10.86 9.32 20.09
C THR A 173 11.26 10.41 21.10
N THR A 174 11.86 11.50 20.63
CA THR A 174 12.24 12.64 21.47
C THR A 174 11.03 13.23 22.18
N TYR A 175 9.91 13.37 21.48
CA TYR A 175 8.68 13.89 22.05
C TYR A 175 8.10 12.97 23.14
N ILE A 176 8.12 11.64 22.95
CA ILE A 176 7.69 10.65 23.95
C ILE A 176 8.58 10.75 25.21
N ILE A 177 9.91 10.79 25.04
CA ILE A 177 10.87 10.91 26.15
C ILE A 177 10.60 12.17 26.98
N ASN A 178 10.30 13.29 26.32
CA ASN A 178 10.05 14.55 27.01
C ASN A 178 8.65 14.61 27.67
N ASN A 179 7.68 13.82 27.20
CA ASN A 179 6.28 13.87 27.64
C ASN A 179 5.80 12.57 28.32
N GLN A 180 6.68 11.92 29.08
CA GLN A 180 6.39 10.66 29.80
C GLN A 180 5.16 10.74 30.73
N LYS A 181 4.85 11.91 31.30
CA LYS A 181 3.64 12.10 32.12
C LYS A 181 2.37 12.01 31.28
N GLU A 182 2.39 12.57 30.08
CA GLU A 182 1.27 12.51 29.15
C GLU A 182 1.05 11.07 28.68
N LEU A 183 2.12 10.35 28.34
CA LEU A 183 2.05 8.94 27.97
C LEU A 183 1.35 8.09 29.05
N LYS A 184 1.71 8.28 30.33
CA LYS A 184 1.08 7.60 31.45
C LYS A 184 -0.41 7.96 31.59
N SER A 185 -0.75 9.23 31.39
CA SER A 185 -2.15 9.68 31.41
C SER A 185 -2.97 9.09 30.25
N MET A 186 -2.36 8.94 29.08
CA MET A 186 -2.97 8.30 27.93
C MET A 186 -3.20 6.81 28.19
N ALA A 187 -2.22 6.11 28.76
CA ALA A 187 -2.34 4.68 29.09
C ALA A 187 -3.44 4.40 30.14
N ALA A 188 -3.79 5.39 30.97
CA ALA A 188 -4.83 5.28 31.98
C ALA A 188 -6.26 5.61 31.47
N SER A 189 -6.41 6.14 30.26
CA SER A 189 -7.73 6.44 29.66
C SER A 189 -8.05 5.48 28.53
N ASP A 190 -9.32 5.08 28.37
CA ASP A 190 -9.73 4.13 27.33
C ASP A 190 -9.42 4.63 25.91
N THR A 191 -9.62 5.92 25.66
CA THR A 191 -9.34 6.56 24.37
C THR A 191 -7.84 6.65 24.09
N GLY A 192 -7.05 7.03 25.09
CA GLY A 192 -5.59 7.10 25.00
C GLY A 192 -4.97 5.73 24.81
N LEU A 193 -5.44 4.72 25.55
CA LEU A 193 -4.99 3.33 25.43
C LEU A 193 -5.32 2.75 24.04
N THR A 194 -6.50 3.05 23.49
CA THR A 194 -6.86 2.65 22.13
C THR A 194 -5.94 3.27 21.08
N CYS A 195 -5.62 4.56 21.22
CA CYS A 195 -4.66 5.24 20.35
C CYS A 195 -3.27 4.59 20.46
N LEU A 196 -2.79 4.35 21.68
CA LEU A 196 -1.49 3.74 21.95
C LEU A 196 -1.38 2.33 21.38
N ARG A 197 -2.43 1.51 21.50
CA ARG A 197 -2.47 0.16 20.89
C ARG A 197 -2.30 0.20 19.38
N LYS A 198 -2.95 1.15 18.68
CA LYS A 198 -2.79 1.33 17.23
C LYS A 198 -1.37 1.77 16.87
N VAL A 199 -0.78 2.69 17.64
CA VAL A 199 0.60 3.13 17.42
C VAL A 199 1.58 1.98 17.59
N ILE A 200 1.42 1.17 18.62
CA ILE A 200 2.28 0.01 18.87
C ILE A 200 2.14 -1.01 17.74
N ASP A 201 0.91 -1.30 17.31
CA ASP A 201 0.66 -2.21 16.17
C ASP A 201 1.42 -1.75 14.92
N GLU A 202 1.32 -0.47 14.57
CA GLU A 202 2.07 0.10 13.43
C GLU A 202 3.58 0.08 13.65
N LEU A 203 4.07 0.43 14.83
CA LEU A 203 5.50 0.40 15.13
C LEU A 203 6.08 -1.02 15.05
N VAL A 204 5.34 -2.04 15.51
CA VAL A 204 5.76 -3.44 15.42
C VAL A 204 5.89 -3.88 13.95
N LYS A 205 4.94 -3.49 13.08
CA LYS A 205 5.06 -3.72 11.62
C LYS A 205 6.28 -3.01 11.02
N LEU A 206 6.57 -1.78 11.47
CA LEU A 206 7.71 -1.01 10.97
C LEU A 206 9.08 -1.57 11.43
N VAL A 207 9.14 -2.33 12.53
CA VAL A 207 10.37 -3.01 12.95
C VAL A 207 10.76 -4.13 11.97
N THR A 208 9.82 -4.67 11.19
CA THR A 208 10.14 -5.63 10.12
C THR A 208 10.42 -4.96 8.76
N SER A 209 10.48 -3.62 8.71
CA SER A 209 10.72 -2.87 7.47
C SER A 209 12.10 -3.21 6.86
N PRO A 210 12.21 -3.33 5.53
CA PRO A 210 13.50 -3.50 4.87
C PRO A 210 14.40 -2.26 4.97
N CYS A 211 13.85 -1.10 5.36
CA CYS A 211 14.62 0.11 5.57
C CYS A 211 15.22 0.14 6.98
N SER A 212 16.54 -0.06 7.08
CA SER A 212 17.24 -0.12 8.38
C SER A 212 17.05 1.12 9.25
N GLN A 213 16.93 2.30 8.64
CA GLN A 213 16.69 3.56 9.36
C GLN A 213 15.28 3.63 9.94
N VAL A 214 14.27 3.14 9.21
CA VAL A 214 12.87 3.07 9.69
C VAL A 214 12.75 2.04 10.79
N MET A 215 13.31 0.84 10.59
CA MET A 215 13.36 -0.22 11.60
C MET A 215 14.00 0.29 12.91
N SER A 216 15.19 0.90 12.82
CA SER A 216 15.90 1.42 14.00
C SER A 216 15.10 2.53 14.71
N ALA A 217 14.50 3.45 13.95
CA ALA A 217 13.70 4.53 14.53
C ALA A 217 12.39 4.02 15.14
N ALA A 218 11.74 3.02 14.54
CA ALA A 218 10.55 2.38 15.09
C ALA A 218 10.86 1.62 16.38
N ALA A 219 11.97 0.88 16.42
CA ALA A 219 12.46 0.22 17.63
C ALA A 219 12.78 1.23 18.74
N ALA A 220 13.38 2.38 18.40
CA ALA A 220 13.64 3.45 19.35
C ALA A 220 12.33 4.06 19.92
N CYS A 221 11.31 4.29 19.07
CA CYS A 221 9.99 4.70 19.52
C CYS A 221 9.37 3.70 20.51
N LEU A 222 9.40 2.39 20.20
CA LEU A 222 8.92 1.35 21.10
C LEU A 222 9.69 1.35 22.42
N GLY A 223 11.01 1.50 22.38
CA GLY A 223 11.84 1.63 23.57
C GLY A 223 11.50 2.86 24.42
N ALA A 224 11.15 3.99 23.79
CA ALA A 224 10.73 5.20 24.48
C ALA A 224 9.32 5.10 25.10
N ILE A 225 8.41 4.35 24.47
CA ILE A 225 7.10 4.00 25.06
C ILE A 225 7.31 3.13 26.31
N GLY A 226 8.26 2.19 26.24
CA GLY A 226 8.62 1.33 27.35
C GLY A 226 7.59 0.21 27.59
N PRO A 227 7.76 -0.56 28.69
CA PRO A 227 6.87 -1.67 29.00
C PRO A 227 5.49 -1.15 29.39
N LEU A 228 4.46 -1.68 28.73
CA LEU A 228 3.06 -1.47 29.08
C LEU A 228 2.50 -2.70 29.79
N ASP A 229 1.49 -2.49 30.62
CA ASP A 229 0.78 -3.59 31.25
C ASP A 229 0.04 -4.43 30.20
N LEU A 230 0.58 -5.61 29.92
CA LEU A 230 0.07 -6.54 28.92
C LEU A 230 -1.30 -7.13 29.31
N GLN A 231 -1.68 -7.09 30.59
CA GLN A 231 -3.02 -7.51 31.03
C GLN A 231 -4.12 -6.63 30.44
N CYS A 232 -3.76 -5.41 30.06
CA CYS A 232 -4.64 -4.40 29.50
C CYS A 232 -4.35 -4.14 28.01
N LEU A 233 -3.53 -4.94 27.32
CA LEU A 233 -3.12 -4.66 25.93
C LEU A 233 -3.42 -5.83 24.99
N SER A 234 -4.58 -5.77 24.32
CA SER A 234 -4.81 -6.56 23.10
C SER A 234 -4.47 -5.69 21.89
N LEU A 235 -3.48 -6.07 21.08
CA LEU A 235 -3.23 -5.40 19.81
C LEU A 235 -4.43 -5.63 18.87
N PRO A 236 -4.93 -4.59 18.20
CA PRO A 236 -5.99 -4.76 17.25
C PRO A 236 -5.51 -5.64 16.09
N HIS A 237 -6.31 -6.63 15.68
CA HIS A 237 -6.16 -7.18 14.33
C HIS A 237 -6.67 -6.10 13.37
N SER A 238 -5.78 -5.22 12.91
CA SER A 238 -6.16 -4.22 11.91
C SER A 238 -6.09 -4.86 10.52
N PRO A 239 -7.21 -5.00 9.81
CA PRO A 239 -7.18 -5.30 8.38
C PRO A 239 -6.27 -4.32 7.64
N GLU A 240 -5.53 -4.83 6.66
CA GLU A 240 -4.63 -4.03 5.81
C GLU A 240 -5.43 -2.98 5.04
N GLY A 241 -5.21 -1.70 5.36
CA GLY A 241 -5.83 -0.57 4.66
C GLY A 241 -7.26 -0.22 5.09
N ALA A 242 -7.57 1.08 5.05
CA ALA A 242 -8.87 1.62 5.47
C ALA A 242 -10.05 1.05 4.64
N SER A 243 -9.84 0.81 3.34
CA SER A 243 -10.90 0.31 2.46
C SER A 243 -11.30 -1.14 2.78
N TYR A 244 -10.33 -2.03 3.05
CA TYR A 244 -10.61 -3.40 3.46
C TYR A 244 -11.24 -3.47 4.85
N ALA A 245 -10.77 -2.64 5.79
CA ALA A 245 -11.36 -2.52 7.12
C ALA A 245 -12.86 -2.21 7.08
N MET A 246 -13.24 -1.23 6.26
CA MET A 246 -14.64 -0.86 6.06
C MET A 246 -15.44 -1.97 5.39
N ALA A 247 -14.84 -2.69 4.43
CA ALA A 247 -15.48 -3.82 3.77
C ALA A 247 -15.79 -4.95 4.76
N ILE A 248 -14.79 -5.41 5.53
CA ILE A 248 -15.00 -6.48 6.53
C ILE A 248 -16.02 -6.07 7.58
N GLN A 249 -16.00 -4.82 8.05
CA GLN A 249 -17.02 -4.34 8.98
C GLN A 249 -18.44 -4.39 8.37
N ALA A 250 -18.60 -4.02 7.10
CA ALA A 250 -19.89 -4.01 6.43
C ALA A 250 -20.41 -5.41 6.06
N TYR A 251 -19.50 -6.39 5.94
CA TYR A 251 -19.78 -7.75 5.50
C TYR A 251 -19.66 -8.81 6.60
N ARG A 252 -19.38 -8.44 7.84
CA ARG A 252 -19.22 -9.38 8.96
C ARG A 252 -20.44 -10.32 9.09
N GLY A 253 -20.20 -11.63 8.98
CA GLY A 253 -21.24 -12.67 9.02
C GLY A 253 -22.07 -12.81 7.74
N HIS A 254 -21.72 -12.09 6.66
CA HIS A 254 -22.39 -12.15 5.37
C HIS A 254 -21.74 -13.20 4.45
N LYS A 255 -22.54 -13.81 3.57
CA LYS A 255 -22.06 -14.83 2.60
C LYS A 255 -20.91 -14.37 1.68
N PHE A 256 -20.72 -13.05 1.53
CA PHE A 256 -19.69 -12.44 0.69
C PHE A 256 -18.46 -11.93 1.45
N GLU A 257 -18.41 -12.11 2.77
CA GLU A 257 -17.28 -11.67 3.61
C GLU A 257 -15.93 -12.18 3.06
N LYS A 258 -15.87 -13.45 2.66
CA LYS A 258 -14.67 -14.07 2.06
C LYS A 258 -14.20 -13.37 0.77
N TYR A 259 -15.11 -12.82 -0.03
CA TYR A 259 -14.75 -12.13 -1.27
C TYR A 259 -14.15 -10.76 -1.01
N CYS A 260 -14.51 -10.10 0.09
CA CYS A 260 -13.83 -8.88 0.49
C CYS A 260 -12.33 -9.13 0.61
N TRP A 261 -11.92 -10.20 1.27
CA TRP A 261 -10.51 -10.55 1.37
C TRP A 261 -9.88 -10.83 0.00
N VAL A 262 -10.51 -11.68 -0.82
CA VAL A 262 -9.97 -12.06 -2.15
C VAL A 262 -9.73 -10.83 -3.04
N PHE A 263 -10.70 -9.94 -3.16
CA PHE A 263 -10.57 -8.79 -4.06
C PHE A 263 -9.57 -7.74 -3.55
N HIS A 264 -9.51 -7.51 -2.22
CA HIS A 264 -8.51 -6.60 -1.63
C HIS A 264 -7.09 -7.17 -1.70
N ALA A 265 -6.93 -8.48 -1.54
CA ALA A 265 -5.64 -9.15 -1.73
C ALA A 265 -5.18 -9.05 -3.20
N LEU A 266 -6.07 -9.30 -4.16
CA LEU A 266 -5.75 -9.15 -5.58
C LEU A 266 -5.43 -7.70 -5.96
N ASP A 267 -6.12 -6.71 -5.37
CA ASP A 267 -5.80 -5.29 -5.56
C ASP A 267 -4.40 -4.96 -5.06
N SER A 268 -4.02 -5.48 -3.89
CA SER A 268 -2.67 -5.33 -3.34
C SER A 268 -1.62 -5.98 -4.26
N CYS A 269 -1.91 -7.16 -4.82
CA CYS A 269 -1.05 -7.81 -5.81
C CYS A 269 -0.86 -7.01 -7.10
N LEU A 270 -1.78 -6.12 -7.48
CA LEU A 270 -1.58 -5.24 -8.65
C LEU A 270 -0.50 -4.18 -8.39
N MET A 271 -0.27 -3.85 -7.12
CA MET A 271 0.69 -2.83 -6.70
C MET A 271 2.11 -3.38 -6.48
N GLU A 272 2.28 -4.70 -6.58
CA GLU A 272 3.55 -5.40 -6.40
C GLU A 272 4.65 -4.99 -7.39
N GLN A 273 5.90 -5.13 -6.96
CA GLN A 273 7.07 -4.91 -7.80
C GLN A 273 7.22 -6.01 -8.86
N ASN A 274 6.85 -7.24 -8.53
CA ASN A 274 7.01 -8.39 -9.42
C ASN A 274 5.90 -8.40 -10.49
N LEU A 275 6.27 -8.08 -11.72
CA LEU A 275 5.34 -8.04 -12.85
C LEU A 275 4.63 -9.38 -13.14
N LYS A 276 5.21 -10.52 -12.74
CA LYS A 276 4.54 -11.83 -12.86
C LYS A 276 3.33 -11.91 -11.93
N ILE A 277 3.46 -11.44 -10.69
CA ILE A 277 2.37 -11.39 -9.70
C ILE A 277 1.28 -10.45 -10.21
N VAL A 278 1.66 -9.25 -10.66
CA VAL A 278 0.72 -8.25 -11.21
C VAL A 278 -0.06 -8.83 -12.40
N LYS A 279 0.64 -9.45 -13.36
CA LYS A 279 0.01 -10.06 -14.54
C LYS A 279 -0.96 -11.17 -14.13
N MET A 280 -0.56 -12.02 -13.19
CA MET A 280 -1.41 -13.10 -12.69
C MET A 280 -2.65 -12.55 -11.98
N ALA A 281 -2.49 -11.50 -11.16
CA ALA A 281 -3.57 -10.86 -10.42
C ALA A 281 -4.59 -10.25 -11.38
N GLY A 282 -4.11 -9.54 -12.40
CA GLY A 282 -4.96 -9.01 -13.46
C GLY A 282 -5.72 -10.10 -14.22
N HIS A 283 -5.07 -11.23 -14.52
CA HIS A 283 -5.73 -12.36 -15.19
C HIS A 283 -6.82 -13.00 -14.33
N ILE A 284 -6.56 -13.20 -13.04
CA ILE A 284 -7.54 -13.74 -12.10
C ILE A 284 -8.69 -12.77 -11.92
N LEU A 285 -8.42 -11.48 -11.74
CA LEU A 285 -9.42 -10.42 -11.66
C LEU A 285 -10.36 -10.43 -12.87
N GLN A 286 -9.80 -10.51 -14.09
CA GLN A 286 -10.59 -10.64 -15.32
C GLN A 286 -11.47 -11.89 -15.32
N THR A 287 -10.97 -12.99 -14.75
CA THR A 287 -11.69 -14.26 -14.73
C THR A 287 -12.80 -14.25 -13.69
N ILE A 288 -12.56 -13.74 -12.48
CA ILE A 288 -13.57 -13.68 -11.41
C ILE A 288 -14.63 -12.63 -11.70
N LEU A 289 -14.26 -11.46 -12.25
CA LEU A 289 -15.22 -10.41 -12.59
C LEU A 289 -16.13 -10.79 -13.77
N ALA A 290 -15.72 -11.77 -14.59
CA ALA A 290 -16.55 -12.30 -15.67
C ALA A 290 -17.54 -13.39 -15.21
N THR A 291 -17.54 -13.74 -13.91
CA THR A 291 -18.48 -14.73 -13.36
C THR A 291 -19.78 -14.06 -12.89
N PRO A 292 -20.94 -14.74 -12.94
CA PRO A 292 -22.19 -14.22 -12.39
C PRO A 292 -22.08 -13.87 -10.90
N LEU A 293 -21.32 -14.66 -10.13
CA LEU A 293 -21.11 -14.38 -8.71
C LEU A 293 -20.22 -13.15 -8.48
N GLY A 294 -19.21 -12.93 -9.34
CA GLY A 294 -18.36 -11.75 -9.32
C GLY A 294 -19.13 -10.47 -9.65
N GLU A 295 -19.94 -10.48 -10.72
CA GLU A 295 -20.80 -9.36 -11.10
C GLU A 295 -21.81 -9.03 -9.97
N HIS A 296 -22.41 -10.06 -9.38
CA HIS A 296 -23.36 -9.88 -8.28
C HIS A 296 -22.68 -9.33 -7.02
N PHE A 297 -21.47 -9.80 -6.70
CA PHE A 297 -20.70 -9.29 -5.56
C PHE A 297 -20.31 -7.82 -5.78
N GLU A 298 -19.83 -7.44 -6.96
CA GLU A 298 -19.52 -6.05 -7.29
C GLU A 298 -20.74 -5.14 -7.08
N ALA A 299 -21.91 -5.55 -7.58
CA ALA A 299 -23.14 -4.78 -7.46
C ALA A 299 -23.56 -4.62 -5.98
N ASP A 300 -23.47 -5.69 -5.18
CA ASP A 300 -23.74 -5.63 -3.73
C ASP A 300 -22.72 -4.74 -3.01
N TYR A 301 -21.44 -4.85 -3.36
CA TYR A 301 -20.35 -4.07 -2.78
C TYR A 301 -20.52 -2.59 -3.04
N SER A 302 -20.76 -2.21 -4.29
CA SER A 302 -20.97 -0.82 -4.69
C SER A 302 -22.21 -0.24 -4.02
N LYS A 303 -23.29 -1.03 -3.88
CA LYS A 303 -24.52 -0.60 -3.20
C LYS A 303 -24.33 -0.42 -1.69
N ARG A 304 -23.61 -1.34 -1.05
CA ARG A 304 -23.44 -1.41 0.41
C ARG A 304 -22.45 -0.37 0.91
N LEU A 305 -21.32 -0.21 0.23
CA LEU A 305 -20.25 0.69 0.64
C LEU A 305 -20.38 2.08 0.01
N LYS A 306 -21.01 2.19 -1.17
CA LYS A 306 -21.16 3.46 -1.90
C LYS A 306 -19.80 4.18 -1.98
N ASP A 307 -19.77 5.45 -1.57
CA ASP A 307 -18.58 6.32 -1.61
C ASP A 307 -17.54 6.01 -0.51
N LYS A 308 -17.77 4.98 0.32
CA LYS A 308 -16.84 4.60 1.41
C LYS A 308 -15.67 3.73 0.93
N SER A 309 -15.73 3.19 -0.28
CA SER A 309 -14.67 2.32 -0.80
C SER A 309 -14.54 2.44 -2.32
N PHE A 310 -13.32 2.70 -2.78
CA PHE A 310 -13.02 2.89 -4.20
C PHE A 310 -12.47 1.64 -4.92
N LEU A 311 -12.40 0.48 -4.25
CA LEU A 311 -11.88 -0.77 -4.82
C LEU A 311 -12.32 -1.03 -6.27
N PHE A 312 -13.63 -1.04 -6.57
CA PHE A 312 -14.12 -1.36 -7.91
C PHE A 312 -13.95 -0.24 -8.95
N TYR A 313 -13.56 0.98 -8.55
CA TYR A 313 -13.06 2.01 -9.47
C TYR A 313 -11.68 1.61 -10.00
N TYR A 314 -10.83 1.09 -9.11
CA TYR A 314 -9.51 0.61 -9.50
C TYR A 314 -9.55 -0.72 -10.25
N LEU A 315 -10.52 -1.58 -9.93
CA LEU A 315 -10.67 -2.86 -10.63
C LEU A 315 -11.45 -2.73 -11.96
N HIS A 316 -11.94 -1.54 -12.29
CA HIS A 316 -12.72 -1.29 -13.49
C HIS A 316 -12.06 -1.80 -14.80
N PRO A 317 -10.75 -1.62 -15.05
CA PRO A 317 -10.13 -2.08 -16.30
C PRO A 317 -10.14 -3.59 -16.50
N PHE A 318 -10.38 -4.39 -15.45
CA PHE A 318 -10.41 -5.84 -15.53
C PHE A 318 -11.81 -6.38 -15.86
N LYS A 319 -12.82 -5.51 -15.92
CA LYS A 319 -14.16 -5.88 -16.37
C LYS A 319 -14.15 -6.11 -17.87
N ARG A 320 -14.80 -7.19 -18.31
CA ARG A 320 -15.08 -7.36 -19.74
C ARG A 320 -16.23 -6.47 -20.13
N THR A 321 -15.96 -5.42 -20.91
CA THR A 321 -17.01 -4.77 -21.69
C THR A 321 -17.46 -5.75 -22.77
N ASN A 322 -18.78 -5.94 -22.90
CA ASN A 322 -19.45 -7.00 -23.68
C ASN A 322 -19.18 -7.02 -25.21
N THR A 323 -18.10 -6.43 -25.72
CA THR A 323 -17.90 -6.18 -27.15
C THR A 323 -16.99 -7.18 -27.88
N VAL A 324 -16.28 -8.06 -27.17
CA VAL A 324 -15.55 -9.16 -27.83
C VAL A 324 -15.86 -10.45 -27.09
N LYS A 325 -16.89 -11.17 -27.55
CA LYS A 325 -16.99 -12.63 -27.41
C LYS A 325 -15.84 -13.25 -28.21
N GLY A 326 -14.60 -12.96 -27.82
CA GLY A 326 -13.42 -13.60 -28.33
C GLY A 326 -13.47 -15.03 -27.83
N ASN A 327 -13.22 -15.98 -28.74
CA ASN A 327 -13.15 -17.42 -28.54
C ASN A 327 -12.11 -17.82 -27.47
N MET A 328 -12.28 -17.39 -26.23
CA MET A 328 -11.87 -18.19 -25.09
C MET A 328 -12.86 -19.35 -25.14
N GLY A 329 -12.33 -20.54 -25.45
CA GLY A 329 -13.11 -21.77 -25.38
C GLY A 329 -13.91 -21.82 -24.08
N PRO A 330 -15.04 -22.54 -24.05
CA PRO A 330 -15.87 -22.64 -22.86
C PRO A 330 -14.96 -22.85 -21.65
N PRO A 331 -15.25 -22.22 -20.48
CA PRO A 331 -14.53 -22.56 -19.26
C PRO A 331 -14.46 -24.07 -19.26
N THR A 332 -13.26 -24.64 -19.12
CA THR A 332 -13.15 -26.07 -18.97
C THR A 332 -14.07 -26.39 -17.82
N ASN A 333 -15.24 -26.93 -18.16
CA ASN A 333 -16.09 -27.65 -17.26
C ASN A 333 -15.26 -28.91 -17.02
N THR A 334 -14.17 -28.77 -16.26
CA THR A 334 -13.80 -29.76 -15.27
C THR A 334 -15.05 -29.83 -14.41
N THR A 335 -16.00 -30.66 -14.87
CA THR A 335 -16.88 -31.36 -13.97
C THR A 335 -15.89 -32.07 -13.07
N ILE A 336 -15.55 -31.41 -11.97
CA ILE A 336 -14.80 -32.01 -10.89
C ILE A 336 -15.76 -33.09 -10.42
N LYS A 337 -15.64 -34.29 -10.99
CA LYS A 337 -16.07 -35.48 -10.30
C LYS A 337 -15.40 -35.34 -8.95
N LEU A 338 -16.20 -35.21 -7.89
CA LEU A 338 -15.73 -35.41 -6.53
C LEU A 338 -14.92 -36.70 -6.61
N LYS A 339 -13.60 -36.56 -6.61
CA LYS A 339 -12.76 -37.67 -6.26
C LYS A 339 -13.05 -37.80 -4.78
N ASP A 340 -13.84 -38.79 -4.40
CA ASP A 340 -13.94 -39.28 -3.01
C ASP A 340 -12.59 -39.84 -2.51
N ASP A 341 -11.51 -39.49 -3.20
CA ASP A 341 -10.17 -39.99 -3.07
C ASP A 341 -9.34 -38.86 -2.44
N PHE A 342 -9.43 -38.78 -1.11
CA PHE A 342 -8.66 -37.85 -0.28
C PHE A 342 -7.16 -38.19 -0.26
N SER A 343 -6.72 -39.23 -0.97
CA SER A 343 -5.33 -39.70 -1.01
C SER A 343 -4.32 -38.62 -1.41
N ALA A 344 -4.72 -37.62 -2.20
CA ALA A 344 -3.86 -36.48 -2.55
C ALA A 344 -3.59 -35.52 -1.39
N ILE A 345 -4.52 -35.41 -0.43
CA ILE A 345 -4.41 -34.54 0.76
C ILE A 345 -3.99 -35.34 1.99
N ASP A 346 -4.22 -36.65 2.03
CA ASP A 346 -3.85 -37.55 3.13
C ASP A 346 -2.36 -37.96 3.06
N SER A 347 -1.48 -36.97 2.87
CA SER A 347 -0.03 -37.14 2.85
C SER A 347 0.61 -36.41 4.01
N ALA A 348 1.31 -37.14 4.88
CA ALA A 348 2.06 -36.55 6.00
C ALA A 348 3.13 -35.55 5.52
N GLU A 349 3.70 -35.76 4.33
CA GLU A 349 4.69 -34.87 3.73
C GLU A 349 4.08 -33.52 3.33
N LEU A 350 2.81 -33.52 2.92
CA LEU A 350 2.08 -32.30 2.58
C LEU A 350 1.80 -31.43 3.82
N TRP A 351 1.41 -32.05 4.93
CA TRP A 351 1.02 -31.33 6.15
C TRP A 351 2.20 -30.96 7.06
N LEU A 352 3.28 -31.74 7.04
CA LEU A 352 4.45 -31.52 7.90
C LEU A 352 5.64 -30.88 7.17
N GLY A 353 5.55 -30.75 5.84
CA GLY A 353 6.67 -30.42 4.98
C GLY A 353 7.64 -31.60 4.84
N SER A 354 8.33 -31.69 3.70
CA SER A 354 9.34 -32.73 3.53
C SER A 354 10.50 -32.52 4.53
N GLN A 355 11.05 -33.61 5.06
CA GLN A 355 12.16 -33.62 6.04
C GLN A 355 13.48 -33.02 5.51
N THR A 356 13.55 -32.61 4.23
CA THR A 356 14.74 -32.03 3.60
C THR A 356 14.51 -30.58 3.20
N ASN A 357 15.34 -29.66 3.74
CA ASN A 357 15.57 -28.26 3.32
C ASN A 357 14.45 -27.58 2.48
N PHE A 358 13.22 -27.59 2.97
CA PHE A 358 12.11 -26.86 2.39
C PHE A 358 11.96 -25.52 3.13
N SER A 359 11.87 -24.41 2.41
CA SER A 359 11.53 -23.14 3.06
C SER A 359 10.05 -23.18 3.48
N HIS A 360 9.70 -22.51 4.58
CA HIS A 360 8.31 -22.39 5.03
C HIS A 360 7.40 -21.78 3.94
N LYS A 361 7.98 -20.90 3.12
CA LYS A 361 7.29 -20.29 1.98
C LYS A 361 6.92 -21.33 0.91
N ASP A 362 7.87 -22.17 0.52
CA ASP A 362 7.65 -23.18 -0.52
C ASP A 362 6.63 -24.22 -0.03
N TRP A 363 6.70 -24.59 1.25
CA TRP A 363 5.71 -25.48 1.87
C TRP A 363 4.29 -24.91 1.84
N ILE A 364 4.10 -23.63 2.20
CA ILE A 364 2.78 -22.98 2.12
C ILE A 364 2.26 -22.95 0.68
N GLN A 365 3.14 -22.65 -0.29
CA GLN A 365 2.76 -22.60 -1.70
C GLN A 365 2.29 -23.98 -2.19
N ASP A 366 3.05 -25.03 -1.90
CA ASP A 366 2.70 -26.40 -2.29
C ASP A 366 1.43 -26.89 -1.60
N LEU A 367 1.30 -26.68 -0.29
CA LEU A 367 0.09 -27.01 0.47
C LEU A 367 -1.14 -26.34 -0.13
N THR A 368 -1.07 -25.03 -0.39
CA THR A 368 -2.19 -24.28 -0.94
C THR A 368 -2.51 -24.73 -2.37
N SER A 369 -1.49 -25.02 -3.19
CA SER A 369 -1.65 -25.50 -4.56
C SER A 369 -2.34 -26.86 -4.61
N GLU A 370 -1.95 -27.81 -3.75
CA GLU A 370 -2.58 -29.13 -3.69
C GLU A 370 -4.01 -29.09 -3.15
N LEU A 371 -4.28 -28.26 -2.12
CA LEU A 371 -5.65 -28.06 -1.63
C LEU A 371 -6.58 -27.51 -2.72
N LEU A 372 -6.08 -26.60 -3.56
CA LEU A 372 -6.85 -26.04 -4.69
C LEU A 372 -7.04 -27.06 -5.82
N LYS A 373 -6.02 -27.87 -6.13
CA LYS A 373 -6.09 -28.93 -7.15
C LYS A 373 -6.98 -30.11 -6.78
N ALA A 374 -7.14 -30.39 -5.49
CA ALA A 374 -7.97 -31.48 -4.99
C ALA A 374 -9.45 -31.35 -5.37
N GLY A 375 -9.89 -30.16 -5.83
CA GLY A 375 -11.24 -29.96 -6.34
C GLY A 375 -12.33 -29.96 -5.26
N LEU A 376 -11.94 -29.83 -4.00
CA LEU A 376 -12.86 -29.73 -2.86
C LEU A 376 -13.57 -28.38 -2.79
N ILE A 377 -13.03 -27.37 -3.46
CA ILE A 377 -13.64 -26.05 -3.53
C ILE A 377 -14.74 -26.06 -4.61
N GLN A 378 -15.98 -25.82 -4.18
CA GLN A 378 -17.14 -25.71 -5.09
C GLN A 378 -17.51 -24.25 -5.39
N ASP A 379 -16.85 -23.32 -4.70
CA ASP A 379 -17.12 -21.89 -4.81
C ASP A 379 -16.55 -21.32 -6.12
N GLU A 380 -17.39 -20.62 -6.88
CA GLU A 380 -17.07 -20.15 -8.23
C GLU A 380 -15.85 -19.21 -8.26
N ILE A 381 -15.76 -18.27 -7.32
CA ILE A 381 -14.67 -17.29 -7.26
C ILE A 381 -13.40 -17.95 -6.72
N MET A 382 -13.51 -18.73 -5.65
CA MET A 382 -12.34 -19.39 -5.05
C MET A 382 -11.71 -20.44 -5.97
N ASN A 383 -12.46 -21.04 -6.88
CA ASN A 383 -11.89 -21.94 -7.89
C ASN A 383 -11.02 -21.23 -8.93
N LYS A 384 -11.15 -19.91 -9.08
CA LYS A 384 -10.36 -19.13 -10.06
C LYS A 384 -9.09 -18.53 -9.48
N ILE A 385 -8.86 -18.60 -8.17
CA ILE A 385 -7.62 -18.08 -7.55
C ILE A 385 -6.45 -19.06 -7.63
N GLN A 386 -6.68 -20.32 -8.04
CA GLN A 386 -5.65 -21.36 -8.20
C GLN A 386 -4.37 -20.89 -8.89
N PRO A 387 -4.41 -20.08 -9.98
CA PRO A 387 -3.19 -19.65 -10.66
C PRO A 387 -2.23 -18.79 -9.81
N MET A 388 -2.67 -18.24 -8.67
CA MET A 388 -1.77 -17.52 -7.74
C MET A 388 -0.79 -18.43 -6.99
N CYS A 389 -1.17 -19.69 -6.80
CA CYS A 389 -0.38 -20.66 -6.04
C CYS A 389 0.55 -21.48 -6.95
N ALA A 390 0.64 -21.13 -8.24
CA ALA A 390 1.36 -21.86 -9.28
C ALA A 390 2.73 -21.27 -9.59
#